data_AF-K2FPC8-F1
#
_entry.id   AF-K2FPC8-F1
#
_cell.length_a   1.000
_cell.length_b   1.000
_cell.length_c   1.000
_cell.angle_alpha   90.00
_cell.angle_beta   90.00
_cell.angle_gamma   90.00
#
_symmetry.space_group_name_H-M   'P 1'
#
loop_
_entity.id
_entity.type
_entity.pdbx_description
1 polymer ?
#
loop_
_entity_poly.entity_id
_entity_poly.type
_entity_poly.pdbx_seq_one_letter_code
_entity_poly.pdbx_strand_id
1 'polypeptide(L)' 'MLAQHKLDRINALANKKKEQGLSSEEQNEQHELRQEYLQNVRKSFKNHLKGMTVIDPEGQDVTPEKVKRMQQNEKKH' A
#
# COMPACT_ATOMS: atom_id res chain seq x y z
N MET A 1 -7.84 2.04 -7.58
CA MET A 1 -7.94 0.63 -7.15
C MET A 1 -7.46 -0.25 -8.29
N LEU A 2 -6.80 -1.36 -7.98
CA LEU A 2 -6.40 -2.33 -9.01
C LEU A 2 -7.65 -3.03 -9.57
N ALA A 3 -7.63 -3.44 -10.83
CA ALA A 3 -8.73 -4.19 -11.41
C ALA A 3 -8.84 -5.60 -10.79
N GLN A 4 -10.07 -6.10 -10.63
CA GLN A 4 -10.35 -7.37 -9.95
C GLN A 4 -9.57 -8.55 -10.54
N HIS A 5 -9.48 -8.62 -11.88
CA HIS A 5 -8.73 -9.67 -12.59
C HIS A 5 -7.24 -9.74 -12.20
N LYS A 6 -6.60 -8.60 -11.90
CA LYS A 6 -5.19 -8.56 -11.48
C LYS A 6 -5.01 -9.10 -10.06
N LEU A 7 -5.97 -8.83 -9.18
CA LEU A 7 -5.95 -9.36 -7.81
C LEU A 7 -6.12 -10.88 -7.81
N ASP A 8 -7.05 -11.38 -8.62
CA ASP A 8 -7.29 -12.82 -8.75
C ASP A 8 -6.04 -13.53 -9.30
N ARG A 9 -5.35 -12.90 -10.26
CA ARG A 9 -4.07 -13.39 -10.79
C ARG A 9 -2.98 -13.43 -9.73
N ILE A 10 -2.84 -12.39 -8.90
CA ILE A 10 -1.87 -12.37 -7.78
C ILE A 10 -2.15 -13.51 -6.81
N ASN A 11 -3.42 -13.78 -6.48
CA ASN A 11 -3.82 -14.86 -5.58
C ASN A 11 -3.53 -16.24 -6.18
N ALA A 12 -3.82 -16.44 -7.47
CA ALA A 12 -3.48 -17.68 -8.18
C ALA A 12 -1.98 -17.96 -8.16
N LEU A 13 -1.14 -16.95 -8.46
CA LEU A 13 0.32 -17.07 -8.39
C LEU A 13 0.81 -17.31 -6.97
N ALA A 14 0.17 -16.72 -5.95
CA ALA A 14 0.52 -16.95 -4.55
C ALA A 14 0.21 -18.37 -4.08
N ASN A 15 -0.93 -18.93 -4.49
CA ASN A 15 -1.29 -20.32 -4.20
C ASN A 15 -0.34 -21.29 -4.90
N LYS A 16 -0.06 -21.04 -6.19
CA LYS A 16 0.90 -21.86 -6.96
C LYS A 16 2.30 -21.87 -6.32
N LYS A 17 2.78 -20.71 -5.86
CA LYS A 17 4.05 -20.59 -5.13
C LYS A 17 4.10 -21.49 -3.89
N LYS A 18 2.99 -21.61 -3.17
CA LYS A 18 2.89 -22.37 -1.91
C LYS A 18 2.87 -23.87 -2.15
N GLU A 19 2.21 -24.32 -3.22
CA GLU A 19 2.04 -25.75 -3.52
C GLU A 19 3.23 -26.33 -4.29
N GLN A 20 3.65 -25.66 -5.37
CA GLN A 20 4.52 -26.25 -6.40
C GLN A 20 5.79 -25.43 -6.64
N GLY A 21 5.86 -24.20 -6.10
CA GLY A 21 6.87 -23.21 -6.46
C GLY A 21 6.47 -22.38 -7.68
N LEU A 22 7.24 -21.34 -7.97
CA LEU A 22 7.02 -20.46 -9.13
C LEU A 22 8.21 -20.57 -10.09
N SER A 23 7.92 -20.59 -11.39
CA SER A 23 8.93 -20.36 -12.42
C SER A 23 9.46 -18.91 -12.34
N SER A 24 10.68 -18.66 -12.83
CA SER A 24 11.28 -17.33 -12.85
C SER A 24 10.41 -16.30 -13.60
N GLU A 25 9.73 -16.72 -14.67
CA GLU A 25 8.79 -15.86 -15.42
C GLU A 25 7.58 -15.46 -14.55
N GLU A 26 7.01 -16.42 -13.83
CA GLU A 26 5.85 -16.19 -12.95
C GLU A 26 6.22 -15.38 -11.70
N GLN A 27 7.47 -15.49 -11.24
CA GLN A 27 7.99 -14.64 -10.16
C GLN A 27 8.09 -13.18 -10.61
N ASN A 28 8.56 -12.94 -11.83
CA ASN A 28 8.60 -11.59 -12.40
C ASN A 28 7.19 -11.02 -12.58
N GLU A 29 6.26 -11.81 -13.15
CA GLU A 29 4.85 -11.42 -13.29
C GLU A 29 4.24 -11.08 -11.91
N GLN A 30 4.44 -11.94 -10.91
CA GLN A 30 3.96 -11.69 -9.55
C GLN A 30 4.57 -10.41 -8.95
N HIS A 31 5.85 -10.15 -9.21
CA HIS A 31 6.53 -8.97 -8.72
C HIS A 31 5.93 -7.69 -9.31
N GLU A 32 5.77 -7.63 -10.63
CA GLU A 32 5.20 -6.49 -11.34
C GLU A 32 3.77 -6.18 -10.86
N LEU A 33 2.92 -7.22 -10.79
CA LEU A 33 1.54 -7.08 -10.32
C LEU A 33 1.48 -6.58 -8.87
N ARG A 34 2.38 -7.06 -8.00
CA ARG A 34 2.48 -6.58 -6.61
C ARG A 34 2.96 -5.13 -6.54
N GLN A 35 3.91 -4.72 -7.37
CA GLN A 35 4.37 -3.33 -7.39
C GLN A 35 3.26 -2.38 -7.80
N GLU A 36 2.51 -2.73 -8.85
CA GLU A 36 1.36 -1.94 -9.30
C GLU A 36 0.27 -1.83 -8.20
N TYR A 37 -0.02 -2.94 -7.51
CA TYR A 37 -0.91 -2.95 -6.36
C TYR A 37 -0.41 -2.02 -5.25
N LEU A 38 0.86 -2.17 -4.84
CA LEU A 38 1.45 -1.38 -3.77
C LEU A 38 1.49 0.11 -4.09
N GLN A 39 1.75 0.51 -5.34
CA GLN A 39 1.71 1.92 -5.73
C GLN A 39 0.31 2.52 -5.55
N ASN A 40 -0.71 1.80 -6.00
CA ASN A 40 -2.11 2.21 -5.84
C ASN A 40 -2.52 2.27 -4.37
N VAL A 41 -2.15 1.26 -3.59
CA VAL A 41 -2.42 1.21 -2.15
C VAL A 41 -1.71 2.35 -1.44
N ARG A 42 -0.41 2.57 -1.69
CA ARG A 42 0.37 3.67 -1.09
C ARG A 42 -0.26 5.04 -1.38
N LYS A 43 -0.77 5.26 -2.59
CA LYS A 43 -1.49 6.50 -2.94
C LYS A 43 -2.76 6.67 -2.10
N SER A 44 -3.58 5.62 -2.00
CA SER A 44 -4.79 5.64 -1.16
C SER A 44 -4.47 5.83 0.33
N PHE A 45 -3.45 5.13 0.82
CA PHE A 45 -3.01 5.19 2.23
C PHE A 45 -2.44 6.56 2.58
N LYS A 46 -1.68 7.18 1.67
CA LYS A 46 -1.18 8.55 1.85
C LYS A 46 -2.34 9.53 2.02
N ASN A 47 -3.46 9.33 1.32
CA ASN A 47 -4.65 10.17 1.50
C ASN A 47 -5.34 9.91 2.85
N HIS A 48 -5.47 8.66 3.28
CA HIS A 48 -5.99 8.34 4.60
C HIS A 48 -5.13 8.93 5.73
N LEU A 49 -3.82 8.83 5.61
CA LEU A 49 -2.87 9.34 6.62
C LEU A 49 -2.96 10.87 6.80
N LYS A 50 -3.41 11.60 5.77
CA LYS A 50 -3.64 13.06 5.87
C LYS A 50 -4.81 13.41 6.79
N GLY A 51 -5.81 12.54 6.90
CA GLY A 51 -7.01 12.79 7.71
C GLY A 51 -6.93 12.25 9.14
N MET A 52 -5.87 11.51 9.48
CA MET A 52 -5.72 10.85 10.77
C MET A 52 -4.68 11.58 11.64
N THR A 53 -5.06 11.82 12.89
CA THR A 53 -4.15 12.26 13.97
C THR A 53 -3.91 11.06 14.87
N VAL A 54 -2.66 10.77 15.19
CA VAL A 54 -2.28 9.70 16.11
C VAL A 54 -2.14 10.32 17.49
N ILE A 55 -3.00 9.90 18.42
CA ILE A 55 -3.00 10.32 19.81
C ILE A 55 -2.54 9.13 20.65
N ASP A 56 -1.62 9.35 21.58
CA ASP A 56 -1.20 8.32 22.52
C ASP A 56 -2.26 8.08 23.63
N PRO A 57 -2.09 7.05 24.46
CA PRO A 57 -3.02 6.79 25.57
C PRO A 57 -3.07 7.88 26.63
N GLU A 58 -2.06 8.76 26.70
CA GLU A 58 -1.98 9.90 27.63
C GLU A 58 -2.63 11.17 27.05
N GLY A 59 -3.12 11.11 25.80
CA GLY A 59 -3.79 12.21 25.10
C GLY A 59 -2.87 13.14 24.32
N GLN A 60 -1.58 12.81 24.18
CA GLN A 60 -0.62 13.63 23.43
C GLN A 60 -0.64 13.28 21.93
N ASP A 61 -0.63 14.32 21.09
CA ASP A 61 -0.55 14.16 19.64
C ASP A 61 0.87 13.78 19.20
N VAL A 62 1.07 12.47 19.05
CA VAL A 62 2.29 11.83 18.58
C VAL A 62 2.30 11.63 17.06
N THR A 63 1.44 12.33 16.31
CA THR A 63 1.45 12.27 14.85
C THR A 63 2.85 12.61 14.32
N PRO A 64 3.48 11.73 13.52
CA PRO A 64 4.84 11.94 13.06
C PRO A 64 5.01 13.27 12.32
N GLU A 65 6.11 13.98 12.59
CA GLU A 65 6.47 15.27 11.96
C GLU A 65 6.34 15.26 10.43
N LYS A 66 6.70 14.14 9.78
CA LYS A 66 6.57 13.98 8.32
C LYS A 66 5.12 14.10 7.85
N VAL A 67 4.17 13.55 8.62
CA VAL A 67 2.73 13.60 8.32
C VAL A 67 2.19 15.00 8.55
N LYS A 68 2.57 15.65 9.67
CA LYS A 68 2.21 17.05 9.96
C LYS A 68 2.66 17.99 8.83
N ARG A 69 3.90 17.86 8.35
CA ARG A 69 4.43 18.63 7.21
C ARG A 69 3.69 18.35 5.90
N MET A 70 3.35 17.08 5.63
CA MET A 70 2.57 16.71 4.44
C MET A 70 1.17 17.36 4.46
N GLN A 71 0.50 17.40 5.61
CA GLN A 71 -0.81 18.06 5.76
C GLN A 71 -0.70 19.58 5.58
N GLN A 72 0.35 20.22 6.13
CA GLN A 72 0.56 21.66 6.02
C GLN A 72 0.84 22.11 4.58
N ASN A 73 1.65 21.35 3.83
CA ASN A 73 1.97 21.69 2.44
C ASN A 73 0.74 21.65 1.53
N GLU A 74 -0.21 20.75 1.76
CA GLU A 74 -1.44 20.71 0.96
C GLU A 74 -2.47 21.77 1.35
N LYS A 75 -2.49 22.24 2.61
CA LYS A 75 -3.35 23.37 3.01
C LYS A 75 -2.90 24.72 2.42
N LYS A 76 -1.67 24.81 1.90
CA LYS A 76 -1.10 26.03 1.29
C LYS A 76 -1.33 26.12 -0.22
N HIS A 77 -1.87 25.07 -0.83
CA HIS A 77 -2.28 25.03 -2.23
C HIS A 77 -3.80 25.12 -2.33
#